data_AF-A0A2D2BVS6-F1
#
_entry.id   AF-A0A2D2BVS6-F1
#
_cell.length_a   1.000
_cell.length_b   1.000
_cell.length_c   1.000
_cell.angle_alpha   90.00
_cell.angle_beta   90.00
_cell.angle_gamma   90.00
#
_symmetry.space_group_name_H-M   'P 1'
#
loop_
_entity.id
_entity.type
_entity.pdbx_description
1 polymer ?
#
loop_
_entity_poly.entity_id
_entity_poly.type
_entity_poly.pdbx_seq_one_letter_code
_entity_poly.pdbx_strand_id
1 'polypeptide(L)'
;MFGLDPFHLALAVAITLFSGFVKGAIGFAMPMIMLSALGSFLTAQQAVAAVILPVLITNIRQALRQGWGPAWAATWAYRWHIGMVVLFIPVSAFFATRVPQWAMYALIGVPITLYAGWQLMGRSLALPIHHRRRAEIATGIVGGLIGGVSGIWGPPLLVLLLSLHAPKDEQMRVQGVVFFIGAAVLTVSHLNSGLLNAQTLPFSAILVVPAIIGMGLGYLAHDRLDISQFRRWTLILLVATGLNLIRRATELLGAPT
;
A
#
# COMPACT_ATOMS: atom_id res chain seq x y z
N MET A 1 3.41 -20.78 14.10
CA MET A 1 3.22 -19.40 13.58
C MET A 1 2.11 -19.44 12.55
N PHE A 2 0.96 -18.80 12.81
CA PHE A 2 -0.26 -18.82 11.96
C PHE A 2 -0.88 -20.17 11.55
N GLY A 3 -0.27 -21.31 11.91
CA GLY A 3 -0.67 -22.60 11.35
C GLY A 3 -0.43 -22.70 9.84
N LEU A 4 0.35 -21.77 9.25
CA LEU A 4 0.72 -21.86 7.83
C LEU A 4 1.67 -23.03 7.67
N ASP A 5 1.35 -23.90 6.72
CA ASP A 5 2.30 -24.92 6.28
C ASP A 5 3.53 -24.25 5.61
N PRO A 6 4.65 -24.98 5.48
CA PRO A 6 5.87 -24.46 4.89
C PRO A 6 5.70 -23.90 3.47
N PHE A 7 4.74 -24.41 2.70
CA PHE A 7 4.49 -23.98 1.33
C PHE A 7 3.88 -22.58 1.31
N HIS A 8 2.84 -22.30 2.10
CA HIS A 8 2.24 -20.97 2.19
C HIS A 8 3.21 -19.92 2.76
N LEU A 9 4.08 -20.31 3.70
CA LEU A 9 5.13 -19.42 4.20
C LEU A 9 6.14 -19.08 3.09
N ALA A 10 6.63 -20.07 2.35
CA ALA A 10 7.53 -19.85 1.22
C ALA A 10 6.89 -18.95 0.14
N LEU A 11 5.61 -19.17 -0.15
CA LEU A 11 4.85 -18.35 -1.09
C LEU A 11 4.72 -16.90 -0.59
N ALA A 12 4.43 -16.69 0.69
CA ALA A 12 4.35 -15.35 1.28
C ALA A 12 5.71 -14.62 1.22
N VAL A 13 6.81 -15.34 1.49
CA VAL A 13 8.17 -14.81 1.34
C VAL A 13 8.46 -14.41 -0.10
N ALA A 14 8.13 -15.26 -1.08
CA ALA A 14 8.33 -14.98 -2.50
C ALA A 14 7.51 -13.78 -2.98
N ILE A 15 6.22 -13.71 -2.61
CA ILE A 15 5.34 -12.57 -2.89
C ILE A 15 5.92 -11.30 -2.28
N THR A 16 6.40 -11.36 -1.04
CA THR A 16 6.94 -10.19 -0.35
C THR A 16 8.25 -9.73 -0.99
N LEU A 17 9.14 -10.65 -1.34
CA LEU A 17 10.37 -10.37 -2.07
C LEU A 17 10.06 -9.67 -3.40
N PHE A 18 9.15 -10.23 -4.19
CA PHE A 18 8.73 -9.66 -5.47
C PHE A 18 8.09 -8.28 -5.31
N SER A 19 7.20 -8.11 -4.31
CA SER A 19 6.57 -6.83 -4.03
C SER A 19 7.58 -5.76 -3.61
N GLY A 20 8.58 -6.14 -2.82
CA GLY A 20 9.71 -5.30 -2.46
C GLY A 20 10.52 -4.91 -3.69
N PHE A 21 10.82 -5.87 -4.57
CA PHE A 21 11.49 -5.63 -5.85
C PHE A 21 10.75 -4.62 -6.71
N VAL A 22 9.44 -4.78 -6.88
CA VAL A 22 8.59 -3.82 -7.60
C VAL A 22 8.65 -2.44 -6.94
N LYS A 23 8.58 -2.35 -5.61
CA LYS A 23 8.71 -1.05 -4.91
C LYS A 23 10.08 -0.41 -5.12
N GLY A 24 11.16 -1.18 -5.13
CA GLY A 24 12.49 -0.68 -5.45
C GLY A 24 12.56 -0.15 -6.90
N ALA A 25 12.05 -0.95 -7.84
CA ALA A 25 12.12 -0.65 -9.27
C ALA A 25 11.20 0.50 -9.71
N ILE A 26 10.00 0.67 -9.13
CA ILE A 26 9.01 1.65 -9.60
C ILE A 26 8.62 2.68 -8.52
N GLY A 27 9.01 2.47 -7.26
CA GLY A 27 8.75 3.37 -6.13
C GLY A 27 7.41 3.16 -5.42
N PHE A 28 6.51 2.33 -5.95
CA PHE A 28 5.14 2.14 -5.48
C PHE A 28 4.67 0.68 -5.66
N ALA A 29 3.44 0.37 -5.23
CA ALA A 29 2.71 -0.89 -5.42
C ALA A 29 2.92 -2.04 -4.42
N MET A 30 3.97 -2.04 -3.60
CA MET A 30 4.20 -3.13 -2.63
C MET A 30 2.97 -3.51 -1.78
N PRO A 31 2.29 -2.58 -1.07
CA PRO A 31 1.11 -2.95 -0.28
C PRO A 31 0.02 -3.58 -1.14
N MET A 32 -0.24 -3.04 -2.33
CA MET A 32 -1.29 -3.56 -3.22
C MET A 32 -0.95 -4.97 -3.72
N ILE A 33 0.31 -5.23 -4.09
CA ILE A 33 0.75 -6.56 -4.51
C ILE A 33 0.63 -7.54 -3.36
N MET A 34 1.14 -7.19 -2.18
CA MET A 34 1.07 -8.07 -1.01
C MET A 34 -0.38 -8.34 -0.61
N LEU A 35 -1.21 -7.32 -0.47
CA LEU A 35 -2.61 -7.48 -0.04
C LEU A 35 -3.41 -8.34 -1.03
N SER A 36 -3.23 -8.12 -2.32
CA SER A 36 -3.96 -8.87 -3.35
C SER A 36 -3.45 -10.31 -3.53
N ALA A 37 -2.14 -10.52 -3.49
CA ALA A 37 -1.57 -11.86 -3.63
C ALA A 37 -1.69 -12.69 -2.33
N LEU A 38 -1.32 -12.13 -1.17
CA LEU A 38 -1.49 -12.82 0.12
C LEU A 38 -2.97 -13.05 0.43
N GLY A 39 -3.83 -12.09 0.11
CA GLY A 39 -5.28 -12.22 0.24
C GLY A 39 -5.90 -13.28 -0.67
N SER A 40 -5.13 -13.98 -1.50
CA SER A 40 -5.60 -15.14 -2.28
C SER A 40 -5.64 -16.43 -1.46
N PHE A 41 -4.87 -16.52 -0.37
CA PHE A 41 -4.83 -17.70 0.51
C PHE A 41 -4.93 -17.36 2.01
N LEU A 42 -4.68 -16.11 2.40
CA LEU A 42 -4.94 -15.60 3.76
C LEU A 42 -6.32 -14.95 3.85
N THR A 43 -6.82 -14.78 5.08
CA THR A 43 -7.94 -13.87 5.34
C THR A 43 -7.53 -12.43 5.05
N ALA A 44 -8.47 -11.55 4.75
CA ALA A 44 -8.17 -10.15 4.45
C ALA A 44 -7.45 -9.46 5.62
N GLN A 45 -7.86 -9.73 6.86
CA GLN A 45 -7.24 -9.20 8.08
C GLN A 45 -5.80 -9.70 8.25
N GLN A 46 -5.54 -10.98 7.96
CA GLN A 46 -4.19 -11.55 7.99
C GLN A 46 -3.29 -10.91 6.94
N ALA A 47 -3.81 -10.72 5.71
CA ALA A 47 -3.07 -10.04 4.65
C ALA A 47 -2.73 -8.59 5.03
N VAL A 48 -3.69 -7.85 5.62
CA VAL A 48 -3.42 -6.50 6.15
C VAL A 48 -2.34 -6.54 7.22
N ALA A 49 -2.46 -7.42 8.22
CA ALA A 49 -1.48 -7.52 9.30
C ALA A 49 -0.07 -7.86 8.80
N ALA A 50 0.04 -8.79 7.85
CA ALA A 50 1.30 -9.21 7.24
C ALA A 50 2.07 -8.04 6.59
N VAL A 51 1.35 -7.09 5.99
CA VAL A 51 1.90 -5.97 5.21
C VAL A 51 2.44 -4.84 6.08
N ILE A 52 1.98 -4.69 7.32
CA ILE A 52 2.24 -3.51 8.16
C ILE A 52 3.74 -3.24 8.36
N LEU A 53 4.48 -4.19 8.94
CA LEU A 53 5.90 -3.98 9.22
C LEU A 53 6.77 -3.90 7.95
N PRO A 54 6.60 -4.76 6.92
CA PRO A 54 7.33 -4.64 5.67
C PRO A 54 7.17 -3.25 5.02
N VAL A 55 5.95 -2.72 5.01
CA VAL A 55 5.66 -1.38 4.46
C VAL A 55 6.25 -0.29 5.33
N LEU A 56 6.15 -0.39 6.66
CA LEU A 56 6.78 0.57 7.57
C LEU A 56 8.29 0.67 7.32
N ILE A 57 8.99 -0.47 7.37
CA ILE A 57 10.46 -0.50 7.31
C ILE A 57 10.98 -0.11 5.92
N THR A 58 10.36 -0.59 4.84
CA THR A 58 10.77 -0.21 3.49
C THR A 58 10.52 1.28 3.20
N ASN A 59 9.47 1.88 3.78
CA ASN A 59 9.22 3.31 3.62
C ASN A 59 10.15 4.19 4.44
N ILE A 60 10.69 3.74 5.58
CA ILE A 60 11.78 4.47 6.28
C ILE A 60 12.95 4.70 5.32
N ARG A 61 13.40 3.62 4.67
CA ARG A 61 14.49 3.68 3.69
C ARG A 61 14.16 4.56 2.48
N GLN A 62 12.91 4.55 2.02
CA GLN A 62 12.46 5.38 0.89
C GLN A 62 12.39 6.86 1.25
N ALA A 63 11.82 7.20 2.41
CA ALA A 63 11.67 8.57 2.89
C ALA A 63 13.03 9.26 3.06
N LEU A 64 14.01 8.52 3.59
CA LEU A 64 15.34 9.04 3.92
C LEU A 64 16.35 8.92 2.77
N ARG A 65 15.95 8.43 1.60
CA ARG A 65 16.87 8.16 0.47
C ARG A 65 17.63 9.41 0.01
N GLN A 66 17.03 10.59 0.11
CA GLN A 66 17.65 11.87 -0.27
C GLN A 66 18.16 12.67 0.94
N GLY A 67 18.21 12.05 2.12
CA GLY A 67 18.61 12.70 3.37
C GLY A 67 17.47 13.38 4.12
N TRP A 68 17.76 13.79 5.36
CA TRP A 68 16.76 14.30 6.31
C TRP A 68 16.18 15.66 5.90
N GLY A 69 17.00 16.58 5.40
CA GLY A 69 16.58 17.93 5.01
C GLY A 69 15.47 17.93 3.94
N PRO A 70 15.67 17.25 2.79
CA PRO A 70 14.62 17.12 1.77
C PRO A 70 13.37 16.41 2.28
N ALA A 71 13.52 15.37 3.11
CA ALA A 71 12.38 14.67 3.71
C ALA A 71 11.55 15.62 4.59
N TRP A 72 12.20 16.42 5.43
CA TRP A 72 11.54 17.43 6.26
C TRP A 72 10.81 18.50 5.43
N ALA A 73 11.46 19.00 4.37
CA ALA A 73 10.85 19.95 3.45
C ALA A 73 9.59 19.36 2.77
N ALA A 74 9.63 18.09 2.36
CA ALA A 74 8.48 17.39 1.81
C ALA A 74 7.35 17.22 2.84
N THR A 75 7.67 16.89 4.09
CA THR A 75 6.70 16.82 5.20
C THR A 75 5.96 18.15 5.35
N TRP A 76 6.68 19.27 5.32
CA TRP A 76 6.06 20.59 5.45
C TRP A 76 5.24 20.99 4.22
N ALA A 77 5.76 20.70 3.01
CA ALA A 77 5.12 21.05 1.75
C ALA A 77 3.79 20.31 1.50
N TYR A 78 3.61 19.12 2.09
CA TYR A 78 2.39 18.29 1.96
C TYR A 78 1.69 18.07 3.32
N ARG A 79 1.92 18.97 4.28
CA ARG A 79 1.43 18.83 5.67
C ARG A 79 -0.08 18.68 5.80
N TRP A 80 -0.87 19.23 4.88
CA TRP A 80 -2.34 19.10 4.96
C TRP A 80 -2.77 17.70 4.59
N HIS A 81 -2.19 17.13 3.53
CA HIS A 81 -2.44 15.74 3.15
C HIS A 81 -1.98 14.80 4.27
N ILE A 82 -0.74 14.97 4.74
CA ILE A 82 -0.17 14.17 5.84
C ILE A 82 -1.03 14.29 7.10
N GLY A 83 -1.43 15.50 7.48
CA GLY A 83 -2.26 15.73 8.66
C GLY A 83 -3.61 15.00 8.59
N MET A 84 -4.26 14.99 7.42
CA MET A 84 -5.51 14.24 7.24
C MET A 84 -5.26 12.72 7.24
N VAL A 85 -4.16 12.23 6.66
CA VAL A 85 -3.79 10.80 6.73
C VAL A 85 -3.58 10.37 8.19
N VAL A 86 -2.81 11.14 8.95
CA VAL A 86 -2.56 10.90 10.39
C VAL A 86 -3.86 10.89 11.19
N LEU A 87 -4.80 11.78 10.86
CA LEU A 87 -6.08 11.91 11.55
C LEU A 87 -7.06 10.78 11.22
N PHE A 88 -7.17 10.38 9.95
CA PHE A 88 -8.23 9.47 9.48
C PHE A 88 -7.84 8.00 9.40
N ILE A 89 -6.54 7.65 9.41
CA ILE A 89 -6.11 6.26 9.56
C ILE A 89 -6.64 5.66 10.87
N PRO A 90 -6.43 6.26 12.06
CA PRO A 90 -6.93 5.69 13.32
C PRO A 90 -8.45 5.55 13.35
N VAL A 91 -9.17 6.54 12.82
CA VAL A 91 -10.64 6.57 12.75
C VAL A 91 -11.16 5.33 12.02
N SER A 92 -10.59 5.02 10.85
CA SER A 92 -11.06 3.92 10.02
C SER A 92 -10.48 2.56 10.48
N ALA A 93 -9.23 2.52 10.93
CA ALA A 93 -8.58 1.33 11.45
C ALA A 93 -9.29 0.74 12.69
N PHE A 94 -9.93 1.60 13.50
CA PHE A 94 -10.76 1.16 14.63
C PHE A 94 -11.88 0.20 14.21
N PHE A 95 -12.39 0.32 12.98
CA PHE A 95 -13.47 -0.53 12.47
C PHE A 95 -12.94 -1.80 11.78
N ALA A 96 -11.64 -1.89 11.46
CA ALA A 96 -11.08 -2.94 10.60
C ALA A 96 -11.37 -4.38 11.10
N THR A 97 -11.39 -4.60 12.41
CA THR A 97 -11.69 -5.91 13.01
C THR A 97 -13.18 -6.26 13.01
N ARG A 98 -14.06 -5.26 12.81
CA ARG A 98 -15.52 -5.42 12.72
C ARG A 98 -16.04 -5.53 11.29
N VAL A 99 -15.19 -5.24 10.29
CA VAL A 99 -15.57 -5.35 8.88
C VAL A 99 -15.64 -6.84 8.50
N PRO A 100 -16.75 -7.32 7.91
CA PRO A 100 -16.85 -8.71 7.47
C PRO A 100 -15.84 -9.00 6.34
N GLN A 101 -15.38 -10.25 6.24
CA GLN A 101 -14.33 -10.64 5.30
C GLN A 101 -14.65 -10.28 3.85
N TRP A 102 -15.90 -10.49 3.39
CA TRP A 102 -16.32 -10.12 2.03
C TRP A 102 -16.11 -8.63 1.75
N ALA A 103 -16.46 -7.77 2.71
CA ALA A 103 -16.34 -6.33 2.57
C ALA A 103 -14.88 -5.88 2.60
N MET A 104 -14.02 -6.51 3.41
CA MET A 104 -12.58 -6.24 3.37
C MET A 104 -11.96 -6.62 2.03
N TYR A 105 -12.31 -7.80 1.48
CA TYR A 105 -11.83 -8.20 0.16
C TYR A 105 -12.29 -7.24 -0.93
N ALA A 106 -13.54 -6.78 -0.90
CA ALA A 106 -14.05 -5.77 -1.82
C ALA A 106 -13.31 -4.42 -1.66
N LEU A 107 -13.09 -3.97 -0.41
CA LEU A 107 -12.43 -2.70 -0.10
C LEU A 107 -10.95 -2.68 -0.51
N ILE A 108 -10.29 -3.85 -0.54
CA ILE A 108 -8.92 -4.00 -1.05
C ILE A 108 -8.95 -4.16 -2.58
N GLY A 109 -9.75 -5.10 -3.09
CA GLY A 109 -9.76 -5.52 -4.49
C GLY A 109 -10.27 -4.44 -5.45
N VAL A 110 -11.42 -3.83 -5.14
CA VAL A 110 -12.06 -2.85 -6.03
C VAL A 110 -11.16 -1.64 -6.30
N PRO A 111 -10.59 -0.94 -5.28
CA PRO A 111 -9.72 0.20 -5.55
C PRO A 111 -8.44 -0.18 -6.32
N ILE A 112 -7.84 -1.35 -6.02
CA ILE A 112 -6.66 -1.84 -6.75
C ILE A 112 -7.00 -2.07 -8.22
N THR A 113 -8.08 -2.81 -8.50
CA THR A 113 -8.49 -3.14 -9.88
C THR A 113 -8.85 -1.89 -10.66
N LEU A 114 -9.62 -0.96 -10.08
CA LEU A 114 -9.98 0.30 -10.74
C LEU A 114 -8.74 1.15 -11.03
N TYR A 115 -7.86 1.33 -10.04
CA TYR A 115 -6.62 2.09 -10.21
C TYR A 115 -5.72 1.46 -11.29
N ALA A 116 -5.47 0.15 -11.22
CA ALA A 116 -4.56 -0.54 -12.13
C ALA A 116 -5.13 -0.61 -13.55
N GLY A 117 -6.43 -0.90 -13.69
CA GLY A 117 -7.14 -0.90 -14.97
C GLY A 117 -7.13 0.49 -15.62
N TRP A 118 -7.36 1.56 -14.84
CA TRP A 118 -7.28 2.92 -15.36
C TRP A 118 -5.89 3.29 -15.89
N GLN A 119 -4.85 2.95 -15.14
CA GLN A 119 -3.46 3.20 -15.54
C GLN A 119 -3.07 2.38 -16.78
N LEU A 120 -3.60 1.16 -16.97
CA LEU A 120 -3.37 0.34 -18.16
C LEU A 120 -4.00 0.93 -19.43
N MET A 121 -5.10 1.67 -19.31
CA MET A 121 -5.69 2.40 -20.43
C MET A 121 -4.85 3.61 -20.88
N GLY A 122 -3.72 3.90 -20.21
CA GLY A 122 -2.86 5.03 -20.53
C GLY A 122 -3.48 6.39 -20.20
N ARG A 123 -4.57 6.42 -19.43
CA ARG A 123 -5.29 7.65 -19.08
C ARG A 123 -4.67 8.31 -17.86
N SER A 124 -4.49 9.64 -17.93
CA SER A 124 -4.04 10.41 -16.78
C SER A 124 -5.10 10.39 -15.67
N LEU A 125 -4.65 10.28 -14.42
CA LEU A 125 -5.47 10.48 -13.23
C LEU A 125 -5.40 11.92 -12.72
N ALA A 126 -4.68 12.81 -13.42
CA ALA A 126 -4.58 14.21 -13.05
C ALA A 126 -5.96 14.87 -13.13
N LEU A 127 -6.35 15.53 -12.04
CA LEU A 127 -7.55 16.32 -11.91
C LEU A 127 -7.17 17.81 -11.94
N PRO A 128 -8.04 18.69 -12.48
CA PRO A 128 -7.81 20.12 -12.41
C PRO A 128 -7.85 20.58 -10.94
N ILE A 129 -6.71 21.04 -10.42
CA ILE A 129 -6.62 21.57 -9.05
C ILE A 129 -6.70 23.10 -9.08
N HIS A 130 -7.81 23.64 -8.61
CA HIS A 130 -7.97 25.08 -8.40
C HIS A 130 -7.45 25.55 -7.03
N HIS A 131 -7.48 24.66 -6.03
CA HIS A 131 -7.11 24.99 -4.65
C HIS A 131 -6.25 23.87 -4.06
N ARG A 132 -4.92 24.04 -4.11
CA ARG A 132 -3.96 23.03 -3.63
C ARG A 132 -4.27 22.49 -2.24
N ARG A 133 -4.49 23.39 -1.27
CA ARG A 133 -4.80 22.99 0.12
C ARG A 133 -6.07 22.13 0.22
N ARG A 134 -7.13 22.47 -0.53
CA ARG A 134 -8.37 21.68 -0.51
C ARG A 134 -8.15 20.30 -1.14
N ALA A 135 -7.38 20.22 -2.22
CA ALA A 135 -7.00 18.95 -2.83
C ALA A 135 -6.15 18.09 -1.87
N GLU A 136 -5.18 18.67 -1.18
CA GLU A 136 -4.39 17.98 -0.15
C GLU A 136 -5.28 17.43 0.97
N ILE A 137 -6.20 18.25 1.51
CA ILE A 137 -7.14 17.83 2.56
C ILE A 137 -8.03 16.69 2.05
N ALA A 138 -8.70 16.87 0.92
CA ALA A 138 -9.63 15.88 0.39
C ALA A 138 -8.94 14.54 0.10
N THR A 139 -7.78 14.57 -0.58
CA THR A 139 -7.02 13.35 -0.89
C THR A 139 -6.44 12.70 0.37
N GLY A 140 -6.08 13.47 1.39
CA GLY A 140 -5.61 12.95 2.67
C GLY A 140 -6.73 12.31 3.50
N ILE A 141 -7.96 12.85 3.46
CA ILE A 141 -9.14 12.24 4.10
C ILE A 141 -9.46 10.90 3.42
N VAL A 142 -9.57 10.91 2.08
CA VAL A 142 -9.85 9.70 1.29
C VAL A 142 -8.75 8.66 1.50
N GLY A 143 -7.48 9.08 1.44
CA GLY A 143 -6.32 8.24 1.72
C GLY A 143 -6.34 7.67 3.12
N GLY A 144 -6.62 8.47 4.14
CA GLY A 144 -6.66 8.03 5.53
C GLY A 144 -7.79 7.02 5.80
N LEU A 145 -8.99 7.28 5.30
CA LEU A 145 -10.16 6.41 5.48
C LEU A 145 -9.99 5.06 4.76
N ILE A 146 -9.56 5.07 3.50
CA ILE A 146 -9.29 3.83 2.75
C ILE A 146 -8.09 3.12 3.40
N GLY A 147 -7.05 3.87 3.74
CA GLY A 147 -5.79 3.38 4.25
C GLY A 147 -5.89 2.68 5.59
N GLY A 148 -6.68 3.19 6.54
CA GLY A 148 -6.79 2.58 7.86
C GLY A 148 -7.50 1.23 7.87
N VAL A 149 -8.42 0.97 6.94
CA VAL A 149 -9.07 -0.36 6.83
C VAL A 149 -8.27 -1.32 5.95
N SER A 150 -7.79 -0.83 4.80
CA SER A 150 -7.22 -1.70 3.75
C SER A 150 -5.69 -1.75 3.75
N GLY A 151 -5.01 -0.79 4.36
CA GLY A 151 -3.56 -0.59 4.20
C GLY A 151 -3.16 0.15 2.90
N ILE A 152 -4.13 0.69 2.14
CA ILE A 152 -3.91 1.30 0.82
C ILE A 152 -4.28 2.80 0.83
N TRP A 153 -3.35 3.67 1.23
CA TRP A 153 -3.53 5.14 1.13
C TRP A 153 -2.75 5.79 -0.02
N GLY A 154 -2.07 4.98 -0.83
CA GLY A 154 -1.18 5.46 -1.89
C GLY A 154 -1.86 6.08 -3.12
N PRO A 155 -2.93 5.49 -3.69
CA PRO A 155 -3.56 6.03 -4.89
C PRO A 155 -4.06 7.48 -4.74
N PRO A 156 -4.70 7.90 -3.64
CA PRO A 156 -5.09 9.30 -3.46
C PRO A 156 -3.90 10.28 -3.46
N LEU A 157 -2.76 9.89 -2.88
CA LEU A 157 -1.53 10.69 -2.94
C LEU A 157 -0.99 10.77 -4.37
N LEU A 158 -0.99 9.66 -5.12
CA LEU A 158 -0.54 9.67 -6.50
C LEU A 158 -1.40 10.56 -7.39
N VAL A 159 -2.73 10.52 -7.21
CA VAL A 159 -3.66 11.42 -7.90
C VAL A 159 -3.31 12.87 -7.58
N LEU A 160 -3.09 13.21 -6.31
CA LEU A 160 -2.67 14.56 -5.89
C LEU A 160 -1.37 14.98 -6.58
N LEU A 161 -0.34 14.16 -6.51
CA LEU A 161 0.99 14.48 -7.05
C LEU A 161 0.99 14.65 -8.57
N LEU A 162 0.26 13.79 -9.28
CA LEU A 162 0.08 13.90 -10.73
C LEU A 162 -0.67 15.19 -11.09
N SER A 163 -1.72 15.50 -10.34
CA SER A 163 -2.52 16.72 -10.55
C SER A 163 -1.74 18.01 -10.26
N LEU A 164 -0.77 17.95 -9.34
CA LEU A 164 0.17 19.03 -9.04
C LEU A 164 1.37 19.08 -10.01
N HIS A 165 1.46 18.15 -10.97
CA HIS A 165 2.59 18.01 -11.89
C HIS A 165 3.94 17.92 -11.17
N ALA A 166 3.96 17.28 -10.00
CA ALA A 166 5.18 17.15 -9.20
C ALA A 166 6.26 16.40 -10.01
N PRO A 167 7.51 16.89 -10.06
CA PRO A 167 8.62 16.19 -10.73
C PRO A 167 8.84 14.79 -10.13
N LYS A 168 9.35 13.86 -10.94
CA LYS A 168 9.54 12.44 -10.53
C LYS A 168 10.29 12.30 -9.19
N ASP A 169 11.35 13.07 -8.99
CA ASP A 169 12.14 13.03 -7.76
C ASP A 169 11.37 13.54 -6.54
N GLU A 170 10.56 14.58 -6.74
CA GLU A 170 9.65 15.07 -5.69
C GLU A 170 8.58 14.02 -5.39
N GLN A 171 7.99 13.39 -6.41
CA GLN A 171 7.00 12.33 -6.22
C GLN A 171 7.57 11.18 -5.39
N MET A 172 8.77 10.69 -5.72
CA MET A 172 9.41 9.59 -4.99
C MET A 172 9.68 9.96 -3.53
N ARG A 173 10.14 11.18 -3.27
CA ARG A 173 10.40 11.70 -1.93
C ARG A 173 9.12 11.85 -1.11
N VAL A 174 8.10 12.51 -1.66
CA VAL A 174 6.82 12.74 -0.99
C VAL A 174 6.10 11.43 -0.72
N GLN A 175 6.09 10.50 -1.68
CA GLN A 175 5.60 9.15 -1.47
C GLN A 175 6.32 8.45 -0.32
N GLY A 176 7.66 8.49 -0.28
CA GLY A 176 8.43 7.92 0.82
C GLY A 176 8.00 8.47 2.18
N VAL A 177 7.92 9.80 2.31
CA VAL A 177 7.53 10.48 3.55
C VAL A 177 6.10 10.15 3.96
N VAL A 178 5.12 10.32 3.07
CA VAL A 178 3.70 10.09 3.39
C VAL A 178 3.44 8.61 3.67
N PHE A 179 4.06 7.70 2.92
CA PHE A 179 3.91 6.26 3.16
C PHE A 179 4.59 5.82 4.44
N PHE A 180 5.73 6.42 4.82
CA PHE A 180 6.36 6.16 6.10
C PHE A 180 5.47 6.62 7.26
N ILE A 181 5.05 7.89 7.26
CA ILE A 181 4.20 8.45 8.32
C ILE A 181 2.89 7.68 8.41
N GLY A 182 2.23 7.44 7.27
CA GLY A 182 1.01 6.64 7.21
C GLY A 182 1.20 5.23 7.76
N ALA A 183 2.30 4.55 7.42
CA ALA A 183 2.58 3.21 7.93
C ALA A 183 2.88 3.20 9.43
N ALA A 184 3.54 4.24 9.96
CA ALA A 184 3.77 4.38 11.40
C ALA A 184 2.44 4.53 12.15
N VAL A 185 1.57 5.42 11.67
CA VAL A 185 0.22 5.60 12.25
C VAL A 185 -0.62 4.35 12.11
N LEU A 186 -0.58 3.67 10.95
CA LEU A 186 -1.27 2.41 10.72
C LEU A 186 -0.80 1.33 11.69
N THR A 187 0.51 1.23 11.91
CA THR A 187 1.11 0.25 12.85
C THR A 187 0.55 0.46 14.25
N VAL A 188 0.60 1.68 14.77
CA VAL A 188 0.05 2.01 16.10
C VAL A 188 -1.46 1.77 16.15
N SER A 189 -2.19 2.17 15.10
CA SER A 189 -3.63 1.98 15.01
C SER A 189 -4.02 0.50 15.04
N HIS A 190 -3.26 -0.36 14.35
CA HIS A 190 -3.56 -1.78 14.30
C HIS A 190 -3.07 -2.56 15.52
N LEU A 191 -2.03 -2.09 16.23
CA LEU A 191 -1.71 -2.56 17.58
C LEU A 191 -2.90 -2.32 18.52
N ASN A 192 -3.50 -1.13 18.46
CA ASN A 192 -4.67 -0.78 19.28
C ASN A 192 -5.96 -1.52 18.85
N SER A 193 -6.18 -1.70 17.54
CA SER A 193 -7.36 -2.42 17.04
C SER A 193 -7.32 -3.93 17.31
N GLY A 194 -6.15 -4.47 17.66
CA GLY A 194 -5.90 -5.90 17.82
C GLY A 194 -5.64 -6.66 16.52
N LEU A 195 -5.67 -6.00 15.35
CA LEU A 195 -5.33 -6.63 14.06
C LEU A 195 -3.83 -6.98 13.97
N LEU A 196 -2.96 -6.12 14.51
CA LEU A 196 -1.55 -6.42 14.74
C LEU A 196 -1.37 -6.84 16.22
N ASN A 197 -1.16 -8.12 16.47
CA ASN A 197 -1.14 -8.69 17.82
C ASN A 197 -0.05 -9.78 17.96
N ALA A 198 0.06 -10.43 19.11
CA ALA A 198 1.08 -11.45 19.38
C ALA A 198 1.08 -12.63 18.39
N GLN A 199 -0.07 -12.93 17.76
CA GLN A 199 -0.19 -13.97 16.74
C GLN A 199 0.21 -13.45 15.35
N THR A 200 -0.10 -12.19 15.04
CA THR A 200 0.09 -11.63 13.69
C THR A 200 1.42 -10.91 13.46
N LEU A 201 1.96 -10.29 14.51
CA LEU A 201 3.21 -9.55 14.50
C LEU A 201 4.42 -10.38 14.05
N PRO A 202 4.64 -11.63 14.52
CA PRO A 202 5.84 -12.39 14.16
C PRO A 202 5.92 -12.69 12.66
N PHE A 203 4.79 -12.97 12.01
CA PHE A 203 4.77 -13.21 10.56
C PHE A 203 5.08 -11.94 9.78
N SER A 204 4.45 -10.80 10.14
CA SER A 204 4.78 -9.52 9.51
C SER A 204 6.26 -9.18 9.68
N ALA A 205 6.84 -9.48 10.85
CA ALA A 205 8.26 -9.27 11.13
C ALA A 205 9.17 -10.15 10.25
N ILE A 206 8.84 -11.43 10.06
CA ILE A 206 9.58 -12.33 9.15
C ILE A 206 9.61 -11.75 7.73
N LEU A 207 8.47 -11.22 7.27
CA LEU A 207 8.33 -10.64 5.93
C LEU A 207 9.13 -9.35 5.71
N VAL A 208 9.65 -8.71 6.77
CA VAL A 208 10.52 -7.51 6.64
C VAL A 208 11.81 -7.85 5.88
N VAL A 209 12.41 -9.01 6.16
CA VAL A 209 13.67 -9.43 5.53
C VAL A 209 13.54 -9.53 4.01
N PRO A 210 12.62 -10.34 3.43
CA PRO A 210 12.45 -10.41 1.99
C PRO A 210 12.00 -9.08 1.39
N ALA A 211 11.22 -8.26 2.10
CA ALA A 211 10.82 -6.93 1.64
C ALA A 211 12.02 -5.99 1.40
N ILE A 212 12.96 -5.94 2.36
CA ILE A 212 14.17 -5.10 2.25
C ILE A 212 15.09 -5.63 1.14
N ILE A 213 15.29 -6.95 1.08
CA ILE A 213 16.12 -7.60 0.04
C ILE A 213 15.53 -7.29 -1.34
N GLY A 214 14.23 -7.54 -1.52
CA GLY A 214 13.51 -7.24 -2.74
C GLY A 214 13.70 -5.77 -3.14
N MET A 215 13.42 -4.84 -2.23
CA MET A 215 13.58 -3.41 -2.48
C MET A 215 15.00 -3.02 -2.90
N GLY A 216 16.03 -3.62 -2.28
CA GLY A 216 17.41 -3.44 -2.67
C GLY A 216 17.69 -3.91 -4.09
N LEU A 217 17.25 -5.13 -4.44
CA LEU A 217 17.38 -5.68 -5.79
C LEU A 217 16.64 -4.81 -6.83
N GLY A 218 15.47 -4.31 -6.48
CA GLY A 218 14.69 -3.42 -7.34
C GLY A 218 15.41 -2.09 -7.63
N TYR A 219 16.10 -1.53 -6.63
CA TYR A 219 16.94 -0.35 -6.83
C TYR A 219 18.12 -0.62 -7.78
N LEU A 220 18.80 -1.76 -7.61
CA LEU A 220 19.92 -2.14 -8.48
C LEU A 220 19.46 -2.40 -9.93
N ALA A 221 18.25 -2.91 -10.10
CA ALA A 221 17.67 -3.18 -11.42
C ALA A 221 17.04 -1.94 -12.08
N HIS A 222 16.78 -0.86 -11.34
CA HIS A 222 16.04 0.31 -11.84
C HIS A 222 16.58 0.84 -13.17
N ASP A 223 17.89 1.03 -13.26
CA ASP A 223 18.54 1.62 -14.44
C ASP A 223 18.65 0.62 -15.62
N ARG A 224 18.38 -0.66 -15.39
CA ARG A 224 18.49 -1.74 -16.39
C ARG A 224 17.14 -2.20 -16.94
N LEU A 225 16.04 -1.81 -16.29
CA LEU A 225 14.70 -2.24 -16.66
C LEU A 225 14.06 -1.26 -17.65
N ASP A 226 13.33 -1.79 -18.63
CA ASP A 226 12.30 -1.00 -19.29
C ASP A 226 11.17 -0.75 -18.26
N ILE A 227 11.29 0.38 -17.56
CA ILE A 227 10.37 0.78 -16.50
C ILE A 227 8.92 0.87 -17.01
N SER A 228 8.72 1.22 -18.29
CA SER A 228 7.38 1.34 -18.86
C SER A 228 6.73 -0.04 -19.02
N GLN A 229 7.47 -1.00 -19.59
CA GLN A 229 7.01 -2.35 -19.80
C GLN A 229 6.86 -3.09 -18.46
N PHE A 230 7.82 -2.94 -17.55
CA PHE A 230 7.76 -3.55 -16.23
C PHE A 230 6.57 -3.03 -15.40
N ARG A 231 6.32 -1.72 -15.46
CA ARG A 231 5.13 -1.11 -14.85
C ARG A 231 3.85 -1.68 -15.46
N ARG A 232 3.79 -1.86 -16.77
CA ARG A 232 2.63 -2.46 -17.45
C ARG A 232 2.35 -3.87 -16.93
N TRP A 233 3.35 -4.74 -16.85
CA TRP A 233 3.19 -6.10 -16.31
C TRP A 233 2.76 -6.10 -14.84
N THR A 234 3.32 -5.21 -14.03
CA THR A 234 2.91 -5.03 -12.63
C THR A 234 1.43 -4.65 -12.52
N LEU A 235 0.95 -3.74 -13.38
CA LEU A 235 -0.46 -3.34 -13.39
C LEU A 235 -1.37 -4.49 -13.85
N ILE A 236 -0.94 -5.31 -14.82
CA ILE A 236 -1.70 -6.50 -15.24
C ILE A 236 -1.84 -7.48 -14.07
N LEU A 237 -0.74 -7.75 -13.34
CA LEU A 237 -0.77 -8.57 -12.14
C LEU A 237 -1.76 -8.02 -11.10
N LEU A 238 -1.72 -6.72 -10.82
CA LEU A 238 -2.63 -6.07 -9.87
C LEU A 238 -4.10 -6.18 -10.29
N VAL A 239 -4.41 -6.06 -11.58
CA VAL A 239 -5.78 -6.28 -12.07
C VAL A 239 -6.19 -7.74 -11.83
N ALA A 240 -5.34 -8.71 -12.18
CA ALA A 240 -5.63 -10.12 -12.00
C ALA A 240 -5.86 -10.49 -10.53
N THR A 241 -4.95 -10.09 -9.64
CA THR A 241 -5.05 -10.38 -8.20
C THR A 241 -6.17 -9.57 -7.53
N GLY A 242 -6.41 -8.33 -7.96
CA GLY A 242 -7.54 -7.52 -7.50
C GLY A 242 -8.90 -8.13 -7.89
N LEU A 243 -9.05 -8.61 -9.12
CA LEU A 243 -10.23 -9.34 -9.57
C LEU A 243 -10.43 -10.64 -8.77
N ASN A 244 -9.35 -11.33 -8.40
CA ASN A 244 -9.43 -12.49 -7.53
C ASN A 244 -10.01 -12.13 -6.14
N LEU A 245 -9.60 -11.02 -5.53
CA LEU A 245 -10.20 -10.57 -4.27
C LEU A 245 -11.68 -10.21 -4.43
N ILE A 246 -12.07 -9.59 -5.54
CA ILE A 246 -13.48 -9.30 -5.83
C ILE A 246 -14.28 -10.60 -5.96
N ARG A 247 -13.75 -11.62 -6.63
CA ARG A 247 -14.35 -12.96 -6.69
C ARG A 247 -14.55 -13.56 -5.30
N ARG A 248 -13.52 -13.50 -4.45
CA ARG A 248 -13.60 -13.97 -3.05
C ARG A 248 -14.65 -13.20 -2.24
N ALA A 249 -14.77 -11.90 -2.48
CA ALA A 249 -15.81 -11.08 -1.85
C ALA A 249 -17.21 -11.57 -2.25
N THR A 250 -17.44 -11.85 -3.53
CA THR A 250 -18.74 -12.35 -4.02
C THR A 250 -19.06 -13.76 -3.52
N GLU A 251 -18.05 -14.65 -3.44
CA GLU A 251 -18.20 -16.01 -2.91
C GLU A 251 -18.66 -15.99 -1.44
N LEU A 252 -18.06 -15.12 -0.62
CA LEU A 252 -18.41 -14.97 0.79
C LEU A 252 -19.73 -14.23 1.01
N LEU A 253 -20.14 -13.35 0.10
CA LEU A 253 -21.44 -12.67 0.16
C LEU A 253 -22.59 -13.64 -0.15
N GLY A 254 -22.36 -14.62 -1.03
CA GLY A 254 -23.35 -15.63 -1.42
C GLY A 254 -23.37 -16.89 -0.54
N ALA A 255 -22.50 -17.00 0.46
CA ALA A 255 -22.48 -18.14 1.36
C ALA A 255 -23.66 -18.07 2.36
N PRO A 256 -24.45 -19.15 2.54
CA PRO A 256 -25.49 -19.18 3.56
C PRO A 256 -24.86 -19.02 4.96
N THR A 257 -25.42 -18.10 5.75
CA THR A 257 -24.99 -17.74 7.12
C THR A 257 -25.13 -18.88 8.11
#